data_AF-A0A1H8KYQ5-F1
#
_entry.id   AF-A0A1H8KYQ5-F1
#
_cell.length_a   1.000
_cell.length_b   1.000
_cell.length_c   1.000
_cell.angle_alpha   90.00
_cell.angle_beta   90.00
_cell.angle_gamma   90.00
#
_symmetry.space_group_name_H-M   'P 1'
#
loop_
_entity.id
_entity.type
_entity.pdbx_description
1 polymer ?
#
loop_
_entity_poly.entity_id
_entity_poly.type
_entity_poly.pdbx_seq_one_letter_code
_entity_poly.pdbx_strand_id
1 'polypeptide(L)'
;MELVANVWPVVDEETGLVQRFFMRAYAIEADDRVISLVLKALAPTDFRIARDFKISDRFKLTSEHGTLAGVVSISVFQKDIQAVIEDAYRALENDYAKVQGIDMSSGSPKPLNIIPRFPEDPYTIVTALVETFDGQLIPQTS
;
A
#
# COMPACT_ATOMS: atom_id res chain seq x y z
N MET A 1 16.19 7.96 6.42
CA MET A 1 15.16 7.79 5.39
C MET A 1 14.67 6.35 5.33
N GLU A 2 13.37 6.13 5.57
CA GLU A 2 12.72 4.82 5.49
C GLU A 2 11.51 4.89 4.56
N LEU A 3 11.07 3.74 4.02
CA LEU A 3 9.81 3.68 3.28
C LEU A 3 8.63 3.52 4.24
N VAL A 4 7.63 4.36 4.04
CA VAL A 4 6.30 4.30 4.67
C VAL A 4 5.23 4.21 3.59
N ALA A 5 4.00 3.81 3.93
CA ALA A 5 2.97 3.61 2.89
C ALA A 5 1.56 4.07 3.27
N ASN A 6 0.80 4.45 2.25
CA ASN A 6 -0.66 4.42 2.29
C ASN A 6 -1.15 3.18 1.53
N VAL A 7 -2.13 2.50 2.13
CA VAL A 7 -2.80 1.30 1.60
C VAL A 7 -4.30 1.56 1.54
N TRP A 8 -4.90 1.21 0.42
CA TRP A 8 -6.31 1.44 0.15
C TRP A 8 -6.99 0.15 -0.32
N PRO A 9 -7.54 -0.67 0.60
CA PRO A 9 -8.39 -1.79 0.18
C PRO A 9 -9.62 -1.22 -0.54
N VAL A 10 -9.90 -1.77 -1.72
CA VAL A 10 -11.12 -1.46 -2.47
C VAL A 10 -12.20 -2.42 -2.00
N VAL A 11 -13.15 -1.88 -1.26
CA VAL A 11 -14.27 -2.58 -0.65
C VAL A 11 -15.48 -2.43 -1.55
N ASP A 12 -15.97 -3.53 -2.09
CA ASP A 12 -17.24 -3.57 -2.80
C ASP A 12 -18.39 -3.22 -1.85
N GLU A 13 -19.20 -2.23 -2.22
CA GLU A 13 -20.27 -1.69 -1.36
C GLU A 13 -21.34 -2.74 -1.01
N GLU A 14 -21.66 -3.65 -1.93
CA GLU A 14 -22.72 -4.64 -1.75
C GLU A 14 -22.28 -5.82 -0.87
N THR A 15 -21.06 -6.29 -1.05
CA THR A 15 -20.56 -7.53 -0.45
C THR A 15 -19.61 -7.30 0.72
N GLY A 16 -19.01 -6.11 0.84
CA GLY A 16 -17.96 -5.83 1.83
C GLY A 16 -16.65 -6.57 1.57
N LEU A 17 -16.49 -7.14 0.37
CA LEU A 17 -15.33 -7.92 -0.03
C LEU A 17 -14.27 -7.03 -0.69
N VAL A 18 -13.02 -7.45 -0.54
CA VAL A 18 -11.83 -6.82 -1.10
C VAL A 18 -11.16 -7.82 -2.02
N GLN A 19 -11.07 -7.47 -3.31
CA GLN A 19 -10.37 -8.27 -4.33
C GLN A 19 -9.07 -7.59 -4.80
N ARG A 20 -8.98 -6.28 -4.59
CA ARG A 20 -7.82 -5.46 -4.93
C ARG A 20 -7.60 -4.37 -3.90
N PHE A 21 -6.39 -3.87 -3.85
CA PHE A 21 -6.02 -2.71 -3.06
C PHE A 21 -5.06 -1.83 -3.84
N PHE A 22 -5.02 -0.56 -3.52
CA PHE A 22 -3.99 0.33 -4.01
C PHE A 22 -2.94 0.56 -2.93
N MET A 23 -1.70 0.79 -3.35
CA MET A 23 -0.62 1.09 -2.42
C MET A 23 0.37 2.07 -3.02
N ARG A 24 0.85 2.99 -2.19
CA ARG A 24 1.88 3.96 -2.55
C ARG A 24 2.86 4.10 -1.40
N ALA A 25 4.14 3.88 -1.71
CA ALA A 25 5.23 4.11 -0.77
C ALA A 25 5.75 5.55 -0.86
N TYR A 26 6.26 6.05 0.24
CA TYR A 26 6.91 7.35 0.36
C TYR A 26 8.23 7.17 1.11
N ALA A 27 9.29 7.81 0.63
CA ALA A 27 10.55 7.91 1.37
C ALA A 27 10.50 9.16 2.23
N ILE A 28 10.34 9.00 3.55
CA ILE A 28 10.20 10.10 4.50
C ILE A 28 11.29 9.97 5.57
N GLU A 29 11.85 11.11 5.97
CA GLU A 29 12.77 11.22 7.10
C GLU A 29 12.19 12.22 8.10
N ALA A 30 11.39 11.70 9.01
CA ALA A 30 10.73 12.47 10.07
C ALA A 30 10.33 11.52 11.21
N ASP A 31 9.86 12.09 12.32
CA ASP A 31 9.25 11.29 13.39
C ASP A 31 7.86 10.74 12.99
N ASP A 32 7.37 9.75 13.74
CA ASP A 32 6.08 9.10 13.52
C ASP A 32 4.89 10.07 13.47
N ARG A 33 4.96 11.17 14.23
CA ARG A 33 3.87 12.16 14.26
C ARG A 33 3.79 12.89 12.93
N VAL A 34 4.93 13.29 12.37
CA VAL A 34 5.01 13.94 11.05
C VAL A 34 4.66 12.95 9.95
N ILE A 35 5.16 11.71 10.01
CA ILE A 35 4.81 10.64 9.07
C ILE A 35 3.29 10.42 9.05
N SER A 36 2.68 10.27 10.23
CA SER A 36 1.23 10.09 10.36
C SER A 36 0.45 11.25 9.75
N LEU A 37 0.88 12.50 10.00
CA LEU A 37 0.25 13.69 9.46
C LEU A 37 0.29 13.71 7.92
N VAL A 38 1.46 13.44 7.34
CA VAL A 38 1.65 13.43 5.88
C VAL A 38 0.79 12.33 5.25
N LEU A 39 0.86 11.11 5.77
CA LEU A 39 0.10 9.98 5.23
C LEU A 39 -1.41 10.23 5.31
N LYS A 40 -1.93 10.77 6.42
CA LYS A 40 -3.35 11.16 6.56
C LYS A 40 -3.77 12.26 5.60
N ALA A 41 -2.91 13.26 5.37
CA ALA A 41 -3.20 14.34 4.44
C ALA A 41 -3.30 13.85 2.97
N LEU A 42 -2.50 12.85 2.61
CA LEU A 42 -2.47 12.28 1.25
C LEU A 42 -3.51 11.16 1.04
N ALA A 43 -3.94 10.48 2.11
CA ALA A 43 -4.91 9.37 2.05
C ALA A 43 -6.18 9.63 1.21
N PRO A 44 -6.80 10.83 1.22
CA PRO A 44 -8.02 11.08 0.44
C PRO A 44 -7.80 11.22 -1.07
N THR A 45 -6.56 11.39 -1.52
CA THR A 45 -6.28 11.78 -2.92
C THR A 45 -5.27 10.91 -3.65
N ASP A 46 -4.19 10.51 -3.00
CA ASP A 46 -3.05 9.85 -3.65
C ASP A 46 -3.36 8.44 -4.16
N PHE A 47 -4.48 7.83 -3.74
CA PHE A 47 -4.95 6.56 -4.28
C PHE A 47 -5.13 6.59 -5.81
N ARG A 48 -5.41 7.78 -6.38
CA ARG A 48 -5.59 7.98 -7.83
C ARG A 48 -4.31 7.79 -8.64
N ILE A 49 -3.15 7.87 -7.99
CA ILE A 49 -1.82 7.71 -8.58
C ILE A 49 -1.03 6.59 -7.89
N ALA A 50 -1.72 5.79 -7.07
CA ALA A 50 -1.16 4.62 -6.41
C ALA A 50 -1.13 3.44 -7.38
N ARG A 51 -0.29 2.45 -7.08
CA ARG A 51 -0.21 1.22 -7.85
C ARG A 51 -1.30 0.26 -7.40
N ASP A 52 -1.92 -0.45 -8.33
CA ASP A 52 -2.90 -1.47 -8.05
C ASP A 52 -2.28 -2.84 -7.81
N PHE A 53 -2.86 -3.56 -6.84
CA PHE A 53 -2.46 -4.90 -6.45
C PHE A 53 -3.72 -5.76 -6.28
N LYS A 54 -3.66 -6.99 -6.77
CA LYS A 54 -4.68 -8.00 -6.52
C LYS A 54 -4.38 -8.72 -5.21
N ILE A 55 -5.43 -9.14 -4.52
CA ILE A 55 -5.28 -10.09 -3.41
C ILE A 55 -4.77 -11.42 -3.99
N SER A 56 -3.77 -12.02 -3.34
CA SER A 56 -3.19 -13.29 -3.78
C SER A 56 -4.22 -14.42 -3.76
N ASP A 57 -4.19 -15.31 -4.75
CA ASP A 57 -5.06 -16.50 -4.84
C ASP A 57 -4.92 -17.48 -3.65
N ARG A 58 -3.89 -17.29 -2.80
CA ARG A 58 -3.74 -18.03 -1.54
C ARG A 58 -4.86 -17.71 -0.55
N PHE A 59 -5.43 -16.50 -0.62
CA PHE A 59 -6.59 -16.12 0.17
C PHE A 59 -7.85 -16.64 -0.50
N LYS A 60 -8.65 -17.36 0.28
CA LYS A 60 -9.86 -18.04 -0.19
C LYS A 60 -11.03 -17.73 0.72
N LEU A 61 -12.16 -17.41 0.10
CA LEU A 61 -13.45 -17.28 0.76
C LEU A 61 -14.34 -18.45 0.34
N THR A 62 -14.74 -19.28 1.30
CA THR A 62 -15.64 -20.41 1.07
C THR A 62 -17.05 -20.04 1.49
N SER A 63 -18.01 -20.24 0.60
CA SER A 63 -19.44 -20.03 0.80
C SER A 63 -20.22 -21.28 0.37
N GLU A 64 -21.54 -21.26 0.58
CA GLU A 64 -22.45 -22.31 0.09
C GLU A 64 -22.46 -22.45 -1.44
N HIS A 65 -22.07 -21.38 -2.16
CA HIS A 65 -22.02 -21.34 -3.63
C HIS A 65 -20.65 -21.71 -4.20
N GLY A 66 -19.67 -22.06 -3.35
CA GLY A 66 -18.34 -22.47 -3.74
C GLY A 66 -17.23 -21.62 -3.11
N THR A 67 -16.02 -21.76 -3.65
CA THR A 67 -14.81 -21.08 -3.15
C THR A 67 -14.34 -20.04 -4.16
N LEU A 68 -14.21 -18.80 -3.69
CA LEU A 68 -13.59 -17.70 -4.43
C LEU A 68 -12.14 -17.53 -3.95
N ALA A 69 -11.20 -17.42 -4.88
CA ALA A 69 -9.80 -17.13 -4.61
C ALA A 69 -9.50 -15.65 -4.91
N GLY A 70 -8.46 -15.09 -4.27
CA GLY A 70 -8.06 -13.70 -4.49
C GLY A 70 -9.06 -12.71 -3.91
N VAL A 71 -9.69 -13.06 -2.78
CA VAL A 71 -10.69 -12.24 -2.11
C VAL A 71 -10.62 -12.42 -0.60
N VAL A 72 -10.83 -11.34 0.14
CA VAL A 72 -10.95 -11.31 1.61
C VAL A 72 -12.07 -10.35 2.02
N SER A 73 -12.63 -10.49 3.22
CA SER A 73 -13.46 -9.42 3.79
C SER A 73 -12.58 -8.26 4.28
N ILE A 74 -13.15 -7.07 4.40
CA ILE A 74 -12.42 -5.91 4.97
C ILE A 74 -11.87 -6.20 6.38
N SER A 75 -12.60 -6.95 7.21
CA SER A 75 -12.14 -7.34 8.55
C SER A 75 -10.91 -8.26 8.50
N VAL A 76 -10.89 -9.21 7.56
CA VAL A 76 -9.72 -10.10 7.35
C VAL A 76 -8.55 -9.28 6.81
N PHE A 77 -8.80 -8.38 5.86
CA PHE A 77 -7.77 -7.48 5.34
C PHE A 77 -7.09 -6.68 6.46
N GLN A 78 -7.87 -6.09 7.38
CA GLN A 78 -7.33 -5.29 8.49
C GLN A 78 -6.58 -6.14 9.51
N LYS A 79 -7.09 -7.34 9.82
CA LYS A 79 -6.48 -8.25 10.79
C LYS A 79 -5.15 -8.81 10.29
N ASP A 80 -5.10 -9.20 9.02
CA ASP A 80 -3.98 -9.93 8.43
C ASP A 80 -3.23 -9.09 7.39
N ILE A 81 -3.22 -7.76 7.57
CA ILE A 81 -2.72 -6.81 6.58
C ILE A 81 -1.31 -7.14 6.08
N GLN A 82 -0.38 -7.46 7.00
CA GLN A 82 1.01 -7.76 6.65
C GLN A 82 1.10 -8.95 5.68
N ALA A 83 0.30 -9.99 5.91
CA ALA A 83 0.25 -11.15 5.02
C ALA A 83 -0.43 -10.82 3.69
N VAL A 84 -1.36 -9.87 3.65
CA VAL A 84 -2.05 -9.47 2.42
C VAL A 84 -1.15 -8.62 1.52
N ILE A 85 -0.37 -7.70 2.10
CA ILE A 85 0.39 -6.69 1.34
C ILE A 85 1.88 -7.01 1.15
N GLU A 86 2.39 -8.13 1.68
CA GLU A 86 3.81 -8.51 1.58
C GLU A 86 4.35 -8.45 0.14
N ASP A 87 3.60 -9.01 -0.81
CA ASP A 87 3.99 -9.02 -2.22
C ASP A 87 4.03 -7.60 -2.82
N ALA A 88 3.19 -6.70 -2.31
CA ALA A 88 3.17 -5.29 -2.72
C ALA A 88 4.37 -4.52 -2.18
N TYR A 89 4.80 -4.76 -0.94
CA TYR A 89 6.05 -4.18 -0.42
C TYR A 89 7.24 -4.54 -1.31
N ARG A 90 7.42 -5.83 -1.60
CA ARG A 90 8.50 -6.33 -2.45
C ARG A 90 8.46 -5.70 -3.85
N ALA A 91 7.27 -5.56 -4.42
CA ALA A 91 7.08 -4.94 -5.72
C ALA A 91 7.47 -3.45 -5.72
N LEU A 92 7.06 -2.70 -4.69
CA LEU A 92 7.34 -1.26 -4.58
C LEU A 92 8.84 -1.00 -4.32
N GLU A 93 9.51 -1.78 -3.47
CA GLU A 93 10.96 -1.62 -3.25
C GLU A 93 11.77 -1.77 -4.55
N ASN A 94 11.39 -2.70 -5.41
CA ASN A 94 12.06 -2.93 -6.69
C ASN A 94 11.84 -1.78 -7.69
N ASP A 95 10.73 -1.06 -7.58
CA ASP A 95 10.48 0.12 -8.41
C ASP A 95 11.36 1.31 -7.97
N TYR A 96 11.55 1.50 -6.66
CA TYR A 96 12.34 2.60 -6.09
C TYR A 96 13.86 2.37 -6.12
N ALA A 97 14.31 1.13 -6.27
CA ALA A 97 15.73 0.79 -6.46
C ALA A 97 16.38 1.47 -7.69
N LYS A 98 15.59 2.16 -8.51
CA LYS A 98 16.04 2.90 -9.70
C LYS A 98 16.36 4.38 -9.44
N VAL A 99 16.13 4.90 -8.23
CA VAL A 99 16.50 6.29 -7.89
C VAL A 99 18.02 6.36 -7.69
N GLN A 100 18.74 6.67 -8.77
CA GLN A 100 20.20 6.80 -8.77
C GLN A 100 20.60 8.24 -8.47
N GLY A 101 21.32 8.45 -7.37
CA GLY A 101 22.01 9.71 -7.07
C GLY A 101 23.47 9.66 -7.48
N ILE A 102 24.12 10.83 -7.57
CA ILE A 102 25.58 10.93 -7.68
C ILE A 102 26.10 11.64 -6.42
N ASP A 103 26.90 10.94 -5.63
CA ASP A 103 27.66 11.51 -4.52
C ASP A 103 28.85 12.29 -5.08
N MET A 104 28.89 13.58 -4.77
CA MET A 104 29.97 14.50 -5.14
C MET A 104 30.89 14.84 -3.96
N SER A 105 30.59 14.36 -2.75
CA SER A 105 31.33 14.70 -1.53
C SER A 105 32.75 14.11 -1.50
N SER A 106 32.99 13.02 -2.21
CA SER A 106 34.28 12.32 -2.26
C SER A 106 35.26 12.85 -3.32
N GLY A 107 34.95 13.95 -4.02
CA GLY A 107 35.79 14.53 -5.09
C GLY A 107 35.77 13.76 -6.41
N SER A 108 35.15 12.58 -6.45
CA SER A 108 34.83 11.80 -7.65
C SER A 108 33.35 11.44 -7.65
N PRO A 109 32.62 11.56 -8.77
CA PRO A 109 31.23 11.10 -8.87
C PRO A 109 31.14 9.62 -8.47
N LYS A 110 30.47 9.32 -7.35
CA LYS A 110 30.16 7.93 -6.96
C LYS A 110 28.65 7.71 -7.04
N PRO A 111 28.18 6.61 -7.64
CA PRO A 111 26.76 6.30 -7.61
C PRO A 111 26.31 6.11 -6.16
N LEU A 112 25.33 6.91 -5.74
CA LEU A 112 24.64 6.78 -4.48
C LEU A 112 23.57 5.70 -4.67
N ASN A 113 23.92 4.45 -4.36
CA ASN A 113 22.98 3.34 -4.33
C ASN A 113 22.31 3.27 -2.94
N ILE A 114 21.55 4.30 -2.58
CA ILE A 114 20.62 4.18 -1.45
C ILE A 114 19.32 3.63 -2.03
N ILE A 115 19.10 2.33 -1.86
CA ILE A 115 17.82 1.69 -2.16
C ILE A 115 16.97 1.82 -0.89
N PRO A 116 15.99 2.71 -0.84
CA PRO A 116 15.10 2.78 0.31
C PRO A 116 14.33 1.46 0.41
N ARG A 117 14.24 0.92 1.62
CA ARG A 117 13.52 -0.32 1.96
C ARG A 117 12.44 0.00 2.98
N PHE A 118 11.42 -0.84 3.04
CA PHE A 118 10.51 -0.84 4.18
C PHE A 118 11.27 -1.40 5.39
N PRO A 119 11.13 -0.78 6.58
CA PRO A 119 11.66 -1.37 7.81
C PRO A 119 10.87 -2.65 8.16
N GLU A 120 11.32 -3.41 9.17
CA GLU A 120 10.64 -4.63 9.61
C GLU A 120 9.19 -4.37 10.06
N ASP A 121 8.94 -3.21 10.66
CA ASP A 121 7.61 -2.72 11.05
C ASP A 121 7.29 -1.39 10.33
N PRO A 122 6.83 -1.45 9.06
CA PRO A 122 6.61 -0.27 8.24
C PRO A 122 5.40 0.54 8.69
N TYR A 123 5.60 1.84 8.93
CA TYR A 123 4.51 2.76 9.24
C TYR A 123 3.55 2.82 8.04
N THR A 124 2.33 2.34 8.24
CA THR A 124 1.33 2.20 7.18
C THR A 124 -0.01 2.73 7.65
N ILE A 125 -0.64 3.56 6.82
CA ILE A 125 -2.03 3.99 7.04
C ILE A 125 -2.93 3.26 6.04
N VAL A 126 -4.02 2.72 6.58
CA VAL A 126 -5.06 2.06 5.80
C VAL A 126 -6.25 3.01 5.70
N THR A 127 -6.73 3.25 4.49
CA THR A 127 -7.94 4.03 4.23
C THR A 127 -8.81 3.24 3.26
N ALA A 128 -9.95 2.76 3.70
CA ALA A 128 -10.83 1.98 2.84
C ALA A 128 -11.37 2.85 1.70
N LEU A 129 -11.38 2.32 0.48
CA LEU A 129 -12.11 2.90 -0.64
C LEU A 129 -13.37 2.07 -0.82
N VAL A 130 -14.54 2.69 -0.69
CA VAL A 130 -15.80 2.02 -1.05
C VAL A 130 -15.99 2.19 -2.55
N GLU A 131 -16.12 1.07 -3.25
CA GLU A 131 -16.47 1.00 -4.66
C GLU A 131 -17.99 0.88 -4.78
N THR A 132 -18.60 1.94 -5.30
CA THR A 132 -20.05 2.01 -5.54
C THR A 132 -20.43 1.23 -6.80
N PHE A 133 -21.73 0.96 -6.99
CA PHE A 133 -22.24 0.24 -8.16
C PHE A 133 -21.89 0.88 -9.51
N ASP A 134 -21.71 2.21 -9.56
CA ASP A 134 -21.30 2.95 -10.75
C ASP A 134 -19.77 3.03 -10.93
N GLY A 135 -19.01 2.33 -10.08
CA GLY A 135 -17.56 2.19 -10.14
C GLY A 135 -16.80 3.38 -9.56
N GLN A 136 -17.45 4.27 -8.79
CA GLN A 136 -16.76 5.36 -8.11
C GLN A 136 -16.04 4.83 -6.86
N LEU A 137 -14.85 5.37 -6.61
CA LEU A 137 -14.05 5.05 -5.43
C LEU A 137 -14.14 6.19 -4.42
N ILE A 138 -14.79 5.93 -3.29
CA ILE A 138 -15.03 6.91 -2.23
C ILE A 138 -14.15 6.58 -1.01
N PRO A 139 -13.16 7.42 -0.68
CA PRO A 139 -12.32 7.19 0.48
C PRO A 139 -13.08 7.40 1.80
N GLN A 140 -13.00 6.40 2.67
CA GLN A 140 -13.54 6.43 4.03
C GLN A 140 -12.42 6.83 4.98
N THR A 141 -12.30 8.13 5.22
CA THR A 141 -11.35 8.67 6.20
C THR A 141 -11.98 8.64 7.60
N SER A 142 -11.44 7.83 8.50
CA SER A 142 -11.77 7.83 9.94
C SER A 142 -11.05 8.93 10.70
#